data_AF-A0A1C5A1W1-F1
#
_entry.id   AF-A0A1C5A1W1-F1
#
_cell.length_a   1.000
_cell.length_b   1.000
_cell.length_c   1.000
_cell.angle_alpha   90.00
_cell.angle_beta   90.00
_cell.angle_gamma   90.00
#
_symmetry.space_group_name_H-M   'P 1'
#
loop_
_entity.id
_entity.type
_entity.pdbx_description
1 polymer ?
#
loop_
_entity_poly.entity_id
_entity_poly.type
_entity_poly.pdbx_seq_one_letter_code
_entity_poly.pdbx_strand_id
1 'polypeptide(L)'
;MVQADSRGNPAQAARILDGALTRPEAADDPAVQVEALVYRAGLALQLDEPDSARELVRQARSIPLDDGSRDALADTLRHAEDLIAALPPA
;
A
#
# COMPACT_ATOMS: atom_id res chain seq x y z
N MET A 1 -11.15 17.58 22.43
CA MET A 1 -11.11 16.33 21.65
C MET A 1 -11.17 16.70 20.18
N VAL A 2 -10.02 17.03 19.58
CA VAL A 2 -9.91 17.31 18.13
C VAL A 2 -8.74 16.46 17.66
N GLN A 3 -9.03 15.25 17.21
CA GLN A 3 -8.03 14.28 16.76
C GLN A 3 -8.31 13.79 15.34
N ALA A 4 -9.15 14.51 14.59
CA ALA A 4 -9.64 14.10 13.28
C ALA A 4 -9.19 14.99 12.09
N ASP A 5 -8.58 16.16 12.34
CA ASP A 5 -8.28 17.15 11.30
C ASP A 5 -6.79 17.20 10.87
N SER A 6 -6.00 16.17 11.19
CA SER A 6 -4.55 16.16 10.87
C SER A 6 -4.09 14.96 10.05
N ARG A 7 -5.01 14.14 9.55
CA ARG A 7 -4.67 13.18 8.49
C ARG A 7 -4.87 13.92 7.17
N GLY A 8 -3.76 14.25 6.50
CA GLY A 8 -3.77 14.99 5.24
C GLY A 8 -4.70 14.38 4.19
N ASN A 9 -4.98 15.14 3.12
CA ASN A 9 -5.91 14.75 2.07
C ASN A 9 -5.52 13.38 1.45
N PRO A 10 -6.25 12.28 1.73
CA PRO A 10 -5.86 10.94 1.28
C PRO A 10 -5.87 10.82 -0.25
N ALA A 11 -6.74 11.56 -0.93
CA ALA A 11 -6.77 11.61 -2.39
C ALA A 11 -5.53 12.32 -2.95
N GLN A 12 -5.00 13.33 -2.26
CA GLN A 12 -3.75 13.97 -2.69
C GLN A 12 -2.55 13.04 -2.47
N ALA A 13 -2.48 12.37 -1.31
CA ALA A 13 -1.44 11.39 -1.03
C ALA A 13 -1.44 10.25 -2.06
N ALA A 14 -2.63 9.73 -2.39
CA ALA A 14 -2.82 8.73 -3.43
C ALA A 14 -2.26 9.18 -4.78
N ARG A 15 -2.60 10.39 -5.25
CA ARG A 15 -2.08 10.91 -6.53
C ARG A 15 -0.57 11.07 -6.57
N ILE A 16 0.04 11.54 -5.48
CA ILE A 16 1.50 11.69 -5.38
C ILE A 16 2.15 10.32 -5.49
N LEU A 17 1.59 9.33 -4.79
CA LEU A 17 2.10 7.98 -4.74
C LEU A 17 1.92 7.24 -6.08
N ASP A 18 0.78 7.43 -6.75
CA ASP A 18 0.53 6.90 -8.10
C ASP A 18 1.57 7.47 -9.09
N GLY A 19 1.90 8.77 -8.98
CA GLY A 19 2.95 9.41 -9.76
C GLY A 19 4.38 8.95 -9.43
N ALA A 20 4.61 8.38 -8.24
CA ALA A 20 5.89 7.77 -7.87
C ALA A 20 5.98 6.32 -8.36
N LEU A 21 4.91 5.53 -8.19
CA LEU A 21 4.83 4.12 -8.58
C LEU A 21 4.92 3.89 -10.10
N THR A 22 4.57 4.90 -10.90
CA THR A 22 4.68 4.84 -12.37
C THR A 22 6.08 5.10 -12.90
N ARG A 23 7.02 5.54 -12.04
CA ARG A 23 8.38 5.87 -12.45
C ARG A 23 9.22 4.60 -12.58
N PRO A 24 10.10 4.48 -13.59
CA PRO A 24 11.00 3.33 -13.72
C PRO A 24 11.83 3.07 -12.46
N GLU A 25 12.25 4.15 -11.77
CA GLU A 25 13.08 4.08 -10.56
C GLU A 25 12.35 3.44 -9.37
N ALA A 26 11.01 3.41 -9.39
CA ALA A 26 10.26 2.70 -8.36
C ALA A 26 10.46 1.18 -8.45
N ALA A 27 10.84 0.65 -9.62
CA ALA A 27 11.16 -0.76 -9.80
C ALA A 27 12.61 -1.10 -9.41
N ASP A 28 13.46 -0.09 -9.15
CA ASP A 28 14.87 -0.31 -8.77
C ASP A 28 15.02 -0.75 -7.30
N ASP A 29 14.00 -0.52 -6.46
CA ASP A 29 13.94 -0.97 -5.06
C ASP A 29 12.63 -1.72 -4.78
N PRO A 30 12.65 -3.06 -4.89
CA PRO A 30 11.48 -3.91 -4.64
C PRO A 30 10.86 -3.71 -3.24
N ALA A 31 11.67 -3.41 -2.23
CA ALA A 31 11.17 -3.25 -0.87
C ALA A 31 10.38 -1.94 -0.74
N VAL A 32 10.92 -0.84 -1.25
CA VAL A 32 10.24 0.45 -1.30
C VAL A 32 8.96 0.35 -2.14
N GLN A 33 8.99 -0.39 -3.24
CA GLN A 33 7.81 -0.60 -4.07
C GLN A 33 6.68 -1.33 -3.31
N VAL A 34 7.02 -2.36 -2.53
CA VAL A 34 6.04 -3.07 -1.67
C VAL A 34 5.44 -2.13 -0.62
N GLU A 35 6.27 -1.36 0.10
CA GLU A 35 5.78 -0.40 1.10
C GLU A 35 4.83 0.62 0.48
N ALA A 36 5.20 1.18 -0.67
CA ALA A 36 4.39 2.14 -1.40
C ALA A 36 3.04 1.55 -1.83
N LEU A 37 3.01 0.32 -2.34
CA LEU A 37 1.77 -0.35 -2.74
C LEU A 37 0.85 -0.63 -1.54
N VAL A 38 1.41 -1.11 -0.41
CA VAL A 38 0.65 -1.36 0.82
C VAL A 38 0.09 -0.07 1.39
N TYR A 39 0.89 1.01 1.40
CA TYR A 39 0.41 2.31 1.83
C TYR A 39 -0.69 2.85 0.91
N ARG A 40 -0.57 2.69 -0.41
CA ARG A 40 -1.62 3.08 -1.38
C ARG A 40 -2.90 2.28 -1.18
N ALA A 41 -2.81 1.01 -0.79
CA ALA A 41 -3.96 0.18 -0.47
C ALA A 41 -4.71 0.70 0.76
N GLY A 42 -3.98 1.09 1.81
CA GLY A 42 -4.58 1.75 2.98
C GLY A 42 -5.30 3.07 2.63
N LEU A 43 -4.73 3.88 1.73
CA LEU A 43 -5.38 5.09 1.22
C LEU A 43 -6.63 4.77 0.39
N ALA A 44 -6.60 3.72 -0.44
CA ALA A 44 -7.75 3.28 -1.21
C ALA A 44 -8.93 2.93 -0.29
N LEU A 45 -8.69 2.26 0.84
CA LEU A 45 -9.75 2.00 1.83
C LEU A 45 -10.29 3.27 2.48
N GLN A 46 -9.45 4.27 2.74
CA GLN A 46 -9.90 5.58 3.25
C GLN A 46 -10.72 6.37 2.21
N LEU A 47 -10.62 6.00 0.94
CA LEU A 47 -11.32 6.62 -0.19
C LEU A 47 -12.53 5.80 -0.66
N ASP A 48 -12.93 4.76 0.09
CA ASP A 48 -14.00 3.82 -0.29
C ASP A 48 -13.74 3.09 -1.62
N GLU A 49 -12.47 2.75 -1.91
CA GLU A 49 -12.01 2.04 -3.10
C GLU A 49 -11.51 0.60 -2.75
N PRO A 50 -12.37 -0.32 -2.27
CA PRO A 50 -11.93 -1.63 -1.78
C PRO A 50 -11.33 -2.53 -2.87
N ASP A 51 -11.82 -2.45 -4.11
CA ASP A 51 -11.27 -3.23 -5.22
C ASP A 51 -9.86 -2.78 -5.58
N SER A 52 -9.61 -1.47 -5.56
CA SER A 52 -8.26 -0.91 -5.71
C SER A 52 -7.34 -1.41 -4.62
N ALA A 53 -7.78 -1.43 -3.35
CA ALA A 53 -6.98 -1.94 -2.24
C ALA A 53 -6.59 -3.42 -2.44
N ARG A 54 -7.53 -4.28 -2.86
CA ARG A 54 -7.25 -5.70 -3.16
C ARG A 54 -6.21 -5.84 -4.27
N GLU A 55 -6.34 -5.06 -5.34
CA GLU A 55 -5.43 -5.10 -6.48
C GLU A 55 -4.02 -4.65 -6.10
N LEU A 56 -3.89 -3.58 -5.30
CA LEU A 56 -2.60 -3.08 -4.82
C LEU A 56 -1.89 -4.08 -3.92
N VAL A 57 -2.62 -4.73 -3.00
CA VAL A 57 -2.06 -5.81 -2.16
C VAL A 57 -1.65 -7.01 -3.01
N ARG A 58 -2.44 -7.37 -4.03
CA ARG A 58 -2.08 -8.42 -4.99
C ARG A 58 -0.78 -8.09 -5.74
N GLN A 59 -0.62 -6.84 -6.18
CA GLN A 59 0.62 -6.39 -6.83
C GLN A 59 1.81 -6.46 -5.86
N ALA A 60 1.65 -5.97 -4.62
CA ALA A 60 2.71 -6.03 -3.60
C ALA A 60 3.20 -7.47 -3.37
N ARG A 61 2.28 -8.44 -3.29
CA ARG A 61 2.62 -9.87 -3.15
C ARG A 61 3.35 -10.48 -4.34
N SER A 62 3.20 -9.90 -5.52
CA SER A 62 3.84 -10.40 -6.74
C SER A 62 5.29 -9.95 -6.90
N ILE A 63 5.73 -8.97 -6.11
CA ILE A 63 7.09 -8.43 -6.16
C ILE A 63 8.06 -9.44 -5.53
N PRO A 64 9.10 -9.87 -6.25
CA PRO A 64 10.13 -10.73 -5.69
C PRO A 64 10.94 -9.96 -4.65
N LEU A 65 11.00 -10.48 -3.43
CA LEU A 65 11.83 -9.99 -2.34
C LEU A 65 12.88 -11.04 -1.98
N ASP A 66 14.11 -10.59 -1.71
CA ASP A 66 15.09 -11.41 -1.03
C ASP A 66 14.72 -11.62 0.45
N ASP A 67 15.42 -12.53 1.13
CA ASP A 67 15.09 -12.87 2.52
C ASP A 67 15.31 -11.69 3.48
N GLY A 68 16.30 -10.83 3.21
CA GLY A 68 16.56 -9.65 4.04
C GLY A 68 15.45 -8.61 3.94
N SER A 69 14.99 -8.31 2.72
CA SER A 69 13.83 -7.44 2.49
C SER A 69 12.55 -8.05 3.02
N ARG A 70 12.35 -9.37 2.88
CA ARG A 70 11.17 -10.05 3.44
C ARG A 70 11.10 -9.93 4.96
N ASP A 71 12.22 -10.12 5.64
CA ASP A 71 12.31 -9.97 7.09
C ASP A 71 12.09 -8.51 7.52
N ALA A 72 12.71 -7.56 6.82
CA ALA A 72 12.52 -6.13 7.09
C ALA A 72 11.07 -5.67 6.89
N LEU A 73 10.37 -6.27 5.93
CA LEU A 73 8.98 -5.93 5.58
C LEU A 73 7.93 -6.81 6.26
N ALA A 74 8.31 -7.68 7.21
CA ALA A 74 7.39 -8.63 7.81
C ALA A 74 6.12 -7.96 8.38
N ASP A 75 6.25 -6.79 9.00
CA ASP A 75 5.13 -6.03 9.55
C ASP A 75 4.30 -5.33 8.46
N THR A 76 4.94 -4.81 7.41
CA THR A 76 4.26 -4.24 6.24
C THR A 76 3.43 -5.29 5.51
N LEU A 77 4.00 -6.48 5.29
CA LEU A 77 3.32 -7.59 4.65
C LEU A 77 2.13 -8.07 5.50
N ARG A 78 2.31 -8.18 6.82
CA ARG A 78 1.22 -8.51 7.73
C ARG A 78 0.10 -7.47 7.70
N HIS A 79 0.45 -6.18 7.67
CA HIS A 79 -0.52 -5.11 7.54
C HIS A 79 -1.32 -5.23 6.23
N ALA A 80 -0.67 -5.61 5.13
CA ALA A 80 -1.34 -5.84 3.85
C ALA A 80 -2.38 -6.97 3.94
N GLU A 81 -2.07 -8.05 4.67
CA GLU A 81 -3.04 -9.12 4.95
C GLU A 81 -4.22 -8.62 5.79
N ASP A 82 -3.95 -7.84 6.84
CA ASP A 82 -4.99 -7.30 7.71
C ASP A 82 -5.94 -6.37 6.95
N LEU A 83 -5.41 -5.54 6.04
CA LEU A 83 -6.21 -4.65 5.19
C LEU A 83 -7.23 -5.43 4.35
N ILE A 84 -6.82 -6.54 3.71
CA ILE A 84 -7.74 -7.32 2.88
C ILE A 84 -8.66 -8.23 3.68
N ALA A 85 -8.21 -8.73 4.83
CA ALA A 85 -9.02 -9.58 5.71
C ALA A 85 -10.21 -8.81 6.32
N ALA A 86 -10.10 -7.49 6.43
CA ALA A 86 -11.18 -6.61 6.87
C ALA A 86 -12.26 -6.35 5.80
N LEU A 87 -12.01 -6.72 4.53
CA LEU A 87 -12.94 -6.50 3.43
C LEU A 87 -13.91 -7.68 3.28
N PRO A 88 -15.17 -7.44 2.86
CA PRO A 88 -16.05 -8.52 2.46
C PRO A 88 -15.42 -9.31 1.29
N PRO A 89 -15.79 -10.58 1.07
CA PRO A 89 -15.39 -11.29 -0.15
C PRO A 89 -15.91 -10.53 -1.39
N ALA A 90 -15.10 -10.49 -2.44
CA ALA A 90 -15.45 -9.90 -3.73
C ALA A 90 -16.43 -10.80 -4.52
#